data_AF-A0A445E542-F1
#
_entry.id   AF-A0A445E542-F1
#
_cell.length_a   1.000
_cell.length_b   1.000
_cell.length_c   1.000
_cell.angle_alpha   90.00
_cell.angle_beta   90.00
_cell.angle_gamma   90.00
#
_symmetry.space_group_name_H-M   'P 1'
#
loop_
_entity.id
_entity.type
_entity.pdbx_description
1 polymer ?
#
loop_
_entity_poly.entity_id
_entity_poly.type
_entity_poly.pdbx_seq_one_letter_code
_entity_poly.pdbx_strand_id
1 'polypeptide(L)'
;MDSICNNACEVFNAKIKDARAKPIITLLEEVRMFVMRTIAKNKVKLQNHTGKLTPVIKSRLEKVRKESKHWKPIWTGDNGYEKFEVHGHPTNHVVDIGKRLCTCQFWMLTGIPCVHACAALSRVNKQPEDFCHRWLTMDSYKKTYNHHINPIPGQPLWEKAEDCNRPHAPKIKTKPGKLKMKRRMDADETSASGTKKPKADPKLSGNTADGVHLKR
;
A
#
# COMPACT_ATOMS: atom_id res chain seq x y z
N MET A 1 -13.37 5.05 -1.06
CA MET A 1 -12.11 5.25 -1.82
C MET A 1 -10.90 5.46 -0.89
N ASP A 2 -11.12 5.73 0.39
CA ASP A 2 -10.09 6.17 1.34
C ASP A 2 -9.09 5.07 1.76
N SER A 3 -9.48 3.80 1.68
CA SER A 3 -8.62 2.66 2.05
C SER A 3 -7.42 2.46 1.11
N ILE A 4 -7.55 2.80 -0.18
CA ILE A 4 -6.46 2.63 -1.16
C ILE A 4 -5.43 3.77 -1.05
N CYS A 5 -5.91 5.01 -0.86
CA CYS A 5 -5.05 6.19 -0.71
C CYS A 5 -4.25 6.16 0.59
N ASN A 6 -4.87 5.72 1.70
CA ASN A 6 -4.18 5.68 2.99
C ASN A 6 -2.95 4.75 2.97
N ASN A 7 -3.09 3.55 2.39
CA ASN A 7 -1.99 2.60 2.27
C ASN A 7 -0.83 3.14 1.41
N ALA A 8 -1.13 3.80 0.28
CA ALA A 8 -0.10 4.39 -0.57
C ALA A 8 0.67 5.50 0.16
N CYS A 9 -0.05 6.37 0.87
CA CYS A 9 0.53 7.42 1.71
C CYS A 9 1.39 6.84 2.85
N GLU A 10 0.93 5.80 3.53
CA GLU A 10 1.67 5.13 4.60
C GLU A 10 2.99 4.54 4.10
N VAL A 11 2.96 3.81 2.98
CA VAL A 11 4.16 3.22 2.37
C VAL A 11 5.15 4.30 1.94
N PHE A 12 4.67 5.37 1.30
CA PHE A 12 5.54 6.47 0.90
C PHE A 12 6.13 7.19 2.13
N ASN A 13 5.29 7.54 3.10
CA ASN A 13 5.72 8.21 4.34
C ASN A 13 6.73 7.38 5.12
N ALA A 14 6.58 6.05 5.14
CA ALA A 14 7.56 5.16 5.74
C ALA A 14 8.90 5.19 4.99
N LYS A 15 8.89 5.30 3.65
CA LYS A 15 10.12 5.38 2.84
C LYS A 15 10.87 6.69 2.98
N ILE A 16 10.17 7.80 3.19
CA ILE A 16 10.80 9.13 3.31
C ILE A 16 11.01 9.57 4.76
N LYS A 17 10.72 8.71 5.74
CA LYS A 17 10.73 9.06 7.17
C LYS A 17 12.03 9.73 7.62
N ASP A 18 13.17 9.16 7.22
CA ASP A 18 14.48 9.69 7.59
C ASP A 18 14.88 10.91 6.75
N ALA A 19 14.47 10.94 5.47
CA ALA A 19 14.69 12.07 4.57
C ALA A 19 13.98 13.34 5.06
N ARG A 20 12.82 13.20 5.71
CA ARG A 20 12.01 14.31 6.26
C ARG A 20 12.68 15.11 7.36
N ALA A 21 13.71 14.56 8.00
CA ALA A 21 14.48 15.27 9.02
C ALA A 21 15.66 16.06 8.45
N LYS A 22 15.91 15.99 7.14
CA LYS A 22 17.08 16.57 6.47
C LYS A 22 16.72 17.89 5.77
N PRO A 23 17.71 18.72 5.41
CA PRO A 23 17.47 19.93 4.60
C PRO A 23 16.69 19.62 3.32
N ILE A 24 15.88 20.57 2.87
CA ILE A 24 14.95 20.37 1.75
C ILE A 24 15.62 19.82 0.48
N ILE A 25 16.83 20.30 0.16
CA ILE A 25 17.60 19.80 -0.98
C ILE A 25 17.96 18.32 -0.81
N THR A 26 18.46 17.93 0.36
CA THR A 26 18.79 16.53 0.67
C THR A 26 17.55 15.64 0.64
N LEU A 27 16.41 16.13 1.16
CA LEU A 27 15.13 15.41 1.10
C LEU A 27 14.72 15.14 -0.35
N LEU A 28 14.75 16.16 -1.20
CA LEU A 28 14.36 16.05 -2.60
C LEU A 28 15.30 15.11 -3.36
N GLU A 29 16.61 15.17 -3.11
CA GLU A 29 17.58 14.25 -3.69
C GLU A 29 17.35 12.79 -3.25
N GLU A 30 17.03 12.55 -1.98
CA GLU A 30 16.70 11.21 -1.48
C GLU A 30 15.42 10.64 -2.09
N VAL A 31 14.38 11.47 -2.23
CA VAL A 31 13.14 11.10 -2.92
C VAL A 31 13.42 10.79 -4.40
N ARG A 32 14.17 11.65 -5.09
CA ARG A 32 14.56 11.46 -6.50
C ARG A 32 15.31 10.14 -6.69
N MET A 33 16.32 9.89 -5.85
CA MET A 33 17.08 8.64 -5.89
C MET A 33 16.22 7.42 -5.58
N PHE A 34 15.30 7.51 -4.62
CA PHE A 34 14.38 6.43 -4.29
C PHE A 34 13.49 6.06 -5.49
N VAL A 35 12.88 7.06 -6.14
CA VAL A 35 12.04 6.84 -7.32
C VAL A 35 12.88 6.28 -8.47
N MET A 36 14.06 6.85 -8.74
CA MET A 36 14.97 6.39 -9.79
C MET A 36 15.38 4.92 -9.62
N ARG A 37 15.81 4.53 -8.41
CA ARG A 37 16.14 3.12 -8.10
C ARG A 37 14.93 2.21 -8.24
N THR A 38 13.75 2.67 -7.83
CA THR A 38 12.50 1.89 -7.93
C THR A 38 12.11 1.63 -9.38
N ILE A 39 12.17 2.66 -10.23
CA ILE A 39 11.91 2.55 -11.66
C ILE A 39 12.91 1.57 -12.31
N ALA A 40 14.21 1.76 -12.08
CA ALA A 40 15.24 0.90 -12.65
C ALA A 40 15.07 -0.57 -12.22
N LYS A 41 14.85 -0.81 -10.91
CA LYS A 41 14.62 -2.15 -10.36
C LYS A 41 13.39 -2.82 -10.99
N ASN A 42 12.30 -2.09 -11.15
CA ASN A 42 11.10 -2.64 -11.78
C ASN A 42 11.30 -2.90 -13.27
N LYS A 43 12.00 -2.00 -13.99
CA LYS A 43 12.32 -2.20 -15.41
C LYS A 43 13.09 -3.51 -15.66
N VAL A 44 14.12 -3.78 -14.87
CA VAL A 44 14.88 -5.06 -14.94
C VAL A 44 13.98 -6.26 -14.63
N LYS A 45 13.16 -6.19 -13.58
CA LYS A 45 12.21 -7.27 -13.25
C LYS A 45 11.22 -7.55 -14.38
N LEU A 46 10.80 -6.51 -15.10
CA LEU A 46 9.80 -6.60 -16.15
C LEU A 46 10.32 -7.14 -17.48
N GLN A 47 11.62 -7.06 -17.73
CA GLN A 47 12.24 -7.62 -18.94
C GLN A 47 12.05 -9.14 -19.02
N ASN A 48 12.09 -9.83 -17.88
CA ASN A 48 12.01 -11.29 -17.82
C ASN A 48 10.59 -11.82 -17.60
N HIS A 49 9.58 -10.94 -17.51
CA HIS A 49 8.21 -11.37 -17.22
C HIS A 49 7.43 -11.70 -18.49
N THR A 50 6.97 -12.95 -18.55
CA THR A 50 6.10 -13.47 -19.62
C THR A 50 4.66 -13.59 -19.14
N GLY A 51 3.70 -13.08 -19.93
CA GLY A 51 2.27 -13.22 -19.66
C GLY A 51 1.48 -11.91 -19.77
N LYS A 52 0.15 -12.03 -19.87
CA LYS A 52 -0.78 -10.91 -20.09
C LYS A 52 -1.02 -10.07 -18.84
N LEU A 53 -1.02 -10.70 -17.66
CA LEU A 53 -1.32 -10.08 -16.37
C LEU A 53 -0.10 -10.05 -15.44
N THR A 54 -0.09 -9.07 -14.53
CA THR A 54 0.93 -8.99 -13.49
C THR A 54 0.84 -10.21 -12.54
N PRO A 55 1.95 -10.67 -11.93
CA PRO A 55 1.96 -11.89 -11.10
C PRO A 55 0.89 -11.90 -10.00
N VAL A 56 0.70 -10.76 -9.33
CA VAL A 56 -0.28 -10.61 -8.23
C VAL A 56 -1.71 -10.76 -8.75
N ILE A 57 -2.02 -10.11 -9.87
CA ILE A 57 -3.35 -10.19 -10.48
C ILE A 57 -3.60 -11.58 -11.04
N LYS A 58 -2.61 -12.20 -11.70
CA LYS A 58 -2.69 -13.59 -12.18
C LYS A 58 -2.98 -14.54 -11.02
N SER A 59 -2.21 -14.47 -9.94
CA SER A 59 -2.40 -15.30 -8.74
C SER A 59 -3.79 -15.11 -8.13
N ARG A 60 -4.28 -13.86 -8.05
CA ARG A 60 -5.63 -13.56 -7.57
C ARG A 60 -6.71 -14.14 -8.47
N LEU A 61 -6.56 -14.00 -9.78
CA LEU A 61 -7.51 -14.50 -10.77
C LEU A 61 -7.60 -16.03 -10.75
N GLU A 62 -6.47 -16.73 -10.57
CA GLU A 62 -6.46 -18.20 -10.43
C GLU A 62 -7.25 -18.67 -9.20
N LYS A 63 -7.17 -17.94 -8.08
CA LYS A 63 -7.99 -18.24 -6.89
C LYS A 63 -9.48 -18.08 -7.19
N VAL A 64 -9.85 -16.97 -7.81
CA VAL A 64 -11.24 -16.69 -8.22
C VAL A 64 -11.74 -17.76 -9.20
N ARG A 65 -10.92 -18.19 -10.16
CA ARG A 65 -11.24 -19.26 -11.11
C ARG A 65 -11.41 -20.61 -10.44
N LYS A 66 -10.65 -20.91 -9.38
CA LYS A 66 -10.84 -22.14 -8.60
C LYS A 66 -12.18 -22.11 -7.87
N GLU A 67 -12.51 -20.98 -7.25
CA GLU A 67 -13.77 -20.80 -6.51
C GLU A 67 -15.00 -20.79 -7.43
N SER A 68 -14.88 -20.30 -8.66
CA SER A 68 -15.98 -20.24 -9.64
C SER A 68 -16.56 -21.61 -10.00
N LYS A 69 -15.85 -22.72 -9.74
CA LYS A 69 -16.33 -24.08 -9.98
C LYS A 69 -17.59 -24.45 -9.19
N HIS A 70 -17.86 -23.76 -8.08
CA HIS A 70 -19.04 -23.98 -7.24
C HIS A 70 -20.28 -23.23 -7.74
N TRP A 71 -20.16 -22.50 -8.85
CA TRP A 71 -21.21 -21.66 -9.39
C TRP A 71 -21.73 -22.22 -10.72
N LYS A 72 -23.05 -22.21 -10.89
CA LYS A 72 -23.73 -22.77 -12.06
C LYS A 72 -24.31 -21.64 -12.93
N PRO A 73 -23.68 -21.30 -14.05
CA PRO A 73 -24.22 -20.31 -14.98
C PRO A 73 -25.35 -20.90 -15.83
N ILE A 74 -26.47 -20.18 -15.90
CA ILE A 74 -27.62 -20.44 -16.77
C ILE A 74 -27.73 -19.28 -17.74
N TRP A 75 -27.70 -19.58 -19.04
CA TRP A 75 -27.82 -18.58 -20.08
C TRP A 75 -29.26 -18.05 -20.14
N THR A 76 -29.42 -16.73 -20.29
CA THR A 76 -30.74 -16.09 -20.29
C THR A 76 -31.41 -16.06 -21.67
N GLY A 77 -30.79 -16.60 -22.72
CA GLY A 77 -31.35 -16.60 -24.07
C GLY A 77 -31.04 -15.36 -24.91
N ASP A 78 -30.09 -14.51 -24.51
CA ASP A 78 -29.71 -13.32 -25.29
C ASP A 78 -28.98 -13.67 -26.59
N ASN A 79 -29.22 -12.93 -27.68
CA ASN A 79 -28.64 -13.20 -29.00
C ASN A 79 -27.10 -13.33 -29.01
N GLY A 80 -26.40 -12.67 -28.09
CA GLY A 80 -24.94 -12.66 -28.01
C GLY A 80 -24.33 -13.84 -27.24
N TYR A 81 -25.13 -14.65 -26.53
CA TYR A 81 -24.64 -15.62 -25.57
C TYR A 81 -23.76 -14.98 -24.47
N GLU A 82 -24.14 -13.78 -24.00
CA GLU A 82 -23.34 -12.96 -23.09
C GLU A 82 -23.99 -12.76 -21.72
N LYS A 83 -25.28 -13.08 -21.56
CA LYS A 83 -26.01 -12.84 -20.32
C LYS A 83 -26.36 -14.14 -19.60
N PHE A 84 -26.00 -14.18 -18.32
CA PHE A 84 -26.16 -15.37 -17.49
C PHE A 84 -26.75 -15.00 -16.12
N GLU A 85 -27.69 -15.80 -15.65
CA GLU A 85 -27.98 -15.92 -14.22
C GLU A 85 -27.07 -17.01 -13.65
N VAL A 86 -26.24 -16.66 -12.68
CA VAL A 86 -25.26 -17.56 -12.08
C VAL A 86 -25.71 -17.94 -10.68
N HIS A 87 -26.03 -19.23 -10.51
CA HIS A 87 -26.59 -19.78 -9.28
C HIS A 87 -25.51 -20.34 -8.37
N GLY A 88 -25.72 -20.20 -7.06
CA GLY A 88 -24.84 -20.71 -6.02
C GLY A 88 -25.19 -20.11 -4.66
N HIS A 89 -24.56 -20.63 -3.60
CA HIS A 89 -24.70 -20.05 -2.27
C HIS A 89 -23.80 -18.79 -2.16
N PRO A 90 -24.24 -17.68 -1.56
CA PRO A 90 -25.50 -17.49 -0.81
C PRO A 90 -26.69 -17.01 -1.64
N THR A 91 -26.48 -16.48 -2.84
CA THR A 91 -27.54 -15.95 -3.71
C THR A 91 -27.10 -15.94 -5.17
N ASN A 92 -28.05 -15.84 -6.09
CA ASN A 92 -27.76 -15.76 -7.52
C ASN A 92 -27.27 -14.37 -7.92
N HIS A 93 -26.53 -14.32 -9.02
CA HIS A 93 -26.04 -13.07 -9.58
C HIS A 93 -26.18 -13.04 -11.10
N VAL A 94 -26.52 -11.86 -11.63
CA VAL A 94 -26.59 -11.65 -13.08
C VAL A 94 -25.23 -11.17 -13.58
N VAL A 95 -24.73 -11.82 -14.62
CA VAL A 95 -23.48 -11.49 -15.31
C VAL A 95 -23.81 -11.09 -16.75
N ASP A 96 -23.26 -9.97 -17.18
CA ASP A 96 -23.23 -9.56 -18.58
C ASP A 96 -21.75 -9.53 -19.02
N ILE A 97 -21.35 -10.52 -19.81
CA ILE A 97 -19.96 -10.71 -20.25
C ILE A 97 -19.55 -9.59 -21.21
N GLY A 98 -20.42 -9.18 -22.13
CA GLY A 98 -20.15 -8.15 -23.12
C GLY A 98 -19.89 -6.80 -22.48
N LYS A 99 -20.71 -6.43 -21.48
CA LYS A 99 -20.55 -5.20 -20.70
C LYS A 99 -19.56 -5.33 -19.54
N ARG A 100 -19.07 -6.53 -19.25
CA ARG A 100 -18.17 -6.84 -18.13
C ARG A 100 -18.79 -6.48 -16.77
N LEU A 101 -20.07 -6.78 -16.60
CA LEU A 101 -20.85 -6.47 -15.41
C LEU A 101 -21.19 -7.73 -14.65
N CYS A 102 -21.27 -7.59 -13.33
CA CYS A 102 -21.83 -8.60 -12.45
C CYS A 102 -22.53 -7.89 -11.30
N THR A 103 -23.73 -8.34 -10.93
CA THR A 103 -24.52 -7.73 -9.85
C THR A 103 -23.83 -7.77 -8.48
N CYS A 104 -22.83 -8.64 -8.27
CA CYS A 104 -21.98 -8.60 -7.08
C CYS A 104 -21.00 -7.41 -7.01
N GLN A 105 -20.93 -6.59 -8.06
CA GLN A 105 -20.11 -5.37 -8.20
C GLN A 105 -18.59 -5.53 -8.15
N PHE A 106 -18.09 -6.67 -7.72
CA PHE A 106 -16.65 -6.93 -7.61
C PHE A 106 -15.90 -6.67 -8.92
N TRP A 107 -16.44 -7.11 -10.06
CA TRP A 107 -15.79 -6.93 -11.36
C TRP A 107 -15.72 -5.45 -11.76
N MET A 108 -16.79 -4.68 -11.52
CA MET A 108 -16.82 -3.25 -11.79
C MET A 108 -15.84 -2.47 -10.92
N LEU A 109 -15.75 -2.84 -9.63
CA LEU A 109 -14.90 -2.14 -8.65
C LEU A 109 -13.42 -2.46 -8.81
N THR A 110 -13.08 -3.71 -9.11
CA THR A 110 -11.68 -4.16 -9.14
C THR A 110 -11.11 -4.26 -10.54
N GLY A 111 -11.96 -4.33 -11.57
CA GLY A 111 -11.54 -4.65 -12.93
C GLY A 111 -11.13 -6.12 -13.12
N ILE A 112 -11.32 -6.99 -12.13
CA ILE A 112 -11.00 -8.42 -12.20
C ILE A 112 -12.32 -9.21 -12.27
N PRO A 113 -12.51 -10.13 -13.23
CA PRO A 113 -13.68 -11.01 -13.23
C PRO A 113 -13.87 -11.66 -11.86
N CYS A 114 -15.09 -11.60 -11.32
CA CYS A 114 -15.44 -12.25 -10.05
C CYS A 114 -15.70 -13.75 -10.24
N VAL A 115 -16.01 -14.47 -9.16
CA VAL A 115 -16.30 -15.92 -9.23
C VAL A 115 -17.48 -16.23 -10.16
N HIS A 116 -18.52 -15.39 -10.16
CA HIS A 116 -19.69 -15.56 -11.05
C HIS A 116 -19.32 -15.32 -12.51
N ALA A 117 -18.54 -14.26 -12.78
CA ALA A 117 -18.07 -13.94 -14.11
C ALA A 117 -17.15 -15.04 -14.65
N CYS A 118 -16.23 -15.57 -13.85
CA CYS A 118 -15.39 -16.69 -14.21
C CYS A 118 -16.19 -17.95 -14.55
N ALA A 119 -17.29 -18.22 -13.82
CA ALA A 119 -18.18 -19.33 -14.14
C ALA A 119 -18.86 -19.14 -15.51
N ALA A 120 -19.43 -17.96 -15.76
CA ALA A 120 -20.04 -17.61 -17.04
C ALA A 120 -19.02 -17.65 -18.19
N LEU A 121 -17.82 -17.11 -17.99
CA LEU A 121 -16.72 -17.16 -18.97
C LEU A 121 -16.28 -18.59 -19.31
N SER A 122 -16.22 -19.47 -18.29
CA SER A 122 -15.95 -20.89 -18.51
C SER A 122 -17.05 -21.56 -19.34
N ARG A 123 -18.32 -21.16 -19.18
CA ARG A 123 -19.46 -21.70 -19.94
C ARG A 123 -19.41 -21.33 -21.43
N VAL A 124 -18.83 -20.17 -21.74
CA VAL A 124 -18.63 -19.68 -23.12
C VAL A 124 -17.22 -19.96 -23.67
N ASN A 125 -16.41 -20.76 -22.95
CA ASN A 125 -15.03 -21.11 -23.31
C ASN A 125 -14.11 -19.91 -23.59
N LYS A 126 -14.25 -18.83 -22.80
CA LYS A 126 -13.39 -17.63 -22.87
C LYS A 126 -12.43 -17.56 -21.69
N GLN A 127 -11.22 -17.06 -21.93
CA GLN A 127 -10.20 -16.94 -20.91
C GLN A 127 -10.43 -15.70 -20.03
N PRO A 128 -10.53 -15.83 -18.69
CA PRO A 128 -10.77 -14.69 -17.80
C PRO A 128 -9.72 -13.58 -17.89
N GLU A 129 -8.49 -13.89 -18.27
CA GLU A 129 -7.39 -12.93 -18.44
C GLU A 129 -7.69 -11.86 -19.49
N ASP A 130 -8.50 -12.19 -20.50
CA ASP A 130 -8.91 -11.27 -21.56
C ASP A 130 -9.95 -10.25 -21.10
N PHE A 131 -10.58 -10.54 -19.96
CA PHE A 131 -11.68 -9.80 -19.37
C PHE A 131 -11.26 -8.94 -18.18
N CYS A 132 -10.00 -9.05 -17.76
CA CYS A 132 -9.37 -8.10 -16.83
C CYS A 132 -9.30 -6.69 -17.43
N HIS A 133 -9.40 -5.69 -16.56
CA HIS A 133 -9.27 -4.29 -16.94
C HIS A 133 -7.86 -3.99 -17.47
N ARG A 134 -7.76 -3.11 -18.47
CA ARG A 134 -6.51 -2.79 -19.17
C ARG A 134 -5.38 -2.39 -18.21
N TRP A 135 -5.68 -1.61 -17.18
CA TRP A 135 -4.67 -1.15 -16.20
C TRP A 135 -3.99 -2.27 -15.40
N LEU A 136 -4.58 -3.47 -15.35
CA LEU A 136 -4.03 -4.63 -14.64
C LEU A 136 -3.09 -5.48 -15.51
N THR A 137 -3.01 -5.15 -16.80
CA THR A 137 -2.18 -5.87 -17.78
C THR A 137 -0.71 -5.55 -17.60
N MET A 138 0.13 -6.51 -17.99
CA MET A 138 1.57 -6.32 -18.05
C MET A 138 1.98 -5.21 -19.01
N ASP A 139 1.23 -4.98 -20.08
CA ASP A 139 1.49 -3.87 -21.02
C ASP A 139 1.36 -2.52 -20.32
N SER A 140 0.28 -2.29 -19.58
CA SER A 140 0.11 -1.06 -18.80
C SER A 140 1.21 -0.91 -17.75
N TYR A 141 1.57 -2.01 -17.08
CA TYR A 141 2.65 -1.99 -16.09
C TYR A 141 4.02 -1.67 -16.71
N LYS A 142 4.34 -2.23 -17.89
CA LYS A 142 5.55 -1.90 -18.66
C LYS A 142 5.57 -0.43 -19.09
N LYS A 143 4.45 0.11 -19.56
CA LYS A 143 4.31 1.53 -19.93
C LYS A 143 4.60 2.44 -18.74
N THR A 144 4.07 2.14 -17.56
CA THR A 144 4.32 2.92 -16.33
C THR A 144 5.81 3.04 -16.00
N TYR A 145 6.59 1.97 -16.20
CA TYR A 145 8.03 1.93 -15.86
C TYR A 145 8.96 2.10 -17.06
N ASN A 146 8.45 2.46 -18.23
CA ASN A 146 9.29 2.61 -19.43
C ASN A 146 10.23 3.82 -19.34
N HIS A 147 9.76 4.87 -18.65
CA HIS A 147 10.47 6.13 -18.45
C HIS A 147 11.66 5.98 -17.49
N HIS A 148 12.52 6.99 -17.47
CA HIS A 148 13.62 7.10 -16.50
C HIS A 148 13.74 8.55 -16.01
N ILE A 149 14.38 8.71 -14.86
CA ILE A 149 14.72 10.03 -14.31
C ILE A 149 16.16 10.33 -14.75
N ASN A 150 16.38 11.50 -15.33
CA ASN A 150 17.71 11.94 -15.73
C ASN A 150 18.61 12.12 -14.50
N PRO A 151 19.90 11.74 -14.60
CA PRO A 151 20.87 12.08 -13.58
C PRO A 151 21.03 13.59 -13.49
N ILE A 152 21.30 14.08 -12.28
CA ILE A 152 21.60 15.49 -12.01
C ILE A 152 23.04 15.52 -11.51
N PRO A 153 23.89 16.45 -11.99
CA PRO A 153 25.25 16.60 -11.48
C PRO A 153 25.23 17.01 -10.01
N GLY A 154 26.39 16.97 -9.34
CA GLY A 154 26.49 17.41 -7.95
C GLY A 154 26.16 18.90 -7.78
N GLN A 155 25.69 19.28 -6.59
CA GLN A 155 25.31 20.67 -6.27
C GLN A 155 26.33 21.75 -6.67
N PRO A 156 27.67 21.53 -6.56
CA PRO A 156 28.65 22.53 -7.01
C PRO A 156 28.65 22.81 -8.52
N LEU A 157 28.09 21.90 -9.32
CA LEU A 157 28.03 21.98 -10.78
C LEU A 157 26.68 22.48 -11.29
N TRP A 158 25.74 22.83 -10.40
CA TRP A 158 24.44 23.34 -10.81
C TRP A 158 24.56 24.75 -11.38
N GLU A 159 23.82 25.02 -12.45
CA GLU A 159 23.69 26.37 -13.01
C GLU A 159 23.15 27.32 -11.94
N LYS A 160 23.83 28.46 -11.77
CA LYS A 160 23.39 29.49 -10.85
C LYS A 160 22.29 30.28 -11.55
N ALA A 161 21.06 30.12 -11.08
CA ALA A 161 19.98 30.95 -11.57
C ALA A 161 20.13 32.37 -11.01
N GLU A 162 20.49 33.33 -11.87
CA GLU A 162 20.61 34.73 -11.49
C GLU A 162 19.23 35.37 -11.23
N ASP A 163 18.19 34.90 -11.93
CA ASP A 163 16.83 35.46 -11.89
C ASP A 163 15.80 34.65 -11.08
N CYS A 164 16.24 33.67 -10.29
CA CYS A 164 15.32 32.89 -9.48
C CYS A 164 15.00 33.60 -8.15
N ASN A 165 13.70 33.77 -7.85
CA ASN A 165 13.21 34.21 -6.55
C ASN A 165 13.84 33.37 -5.43
N ARG A 166 14.82 33.93 -4.72
CA ARG A 166 15.35 33.29 -3.51
C ARG A 166 14.19 33.18 -2.51
N PRO A 167 13.97 32.00 -1.91
CA PRO A 167 12.99 31.88 -0.85
C PRO A 167 13.34 32.90 0.23
N HIS A 168 12.43 33.84 0.51
CA HIS A 168 12.60 34.72 1.65
C HIS A 168 12.72 33.87 2.91
N ALA A 169 13.68 34.21 3.77
CA ALA A 169 13.81 33.56 5.06
C ALA A 169 12.44 33.60 5.76
N PRO A 170 11.91 32.45 6.23
CA PRO A 170 10.67 32.44 6.97
C PRO A 170 10.81 33.41 8.14
N LYS A 171 9.82 34.28 8.36
CA LYS A 171 9.79 35.13 9.56
C LYS A 171 9.94 34.22 10.77
N ILE A 172 11.02 34.39 11.53
CA ILE A 172 11.31 33.57 12.71
C ILE A 172 10.21 33.85 13.72
N LYS A 173 9.26 32.93 13.83
CA LYS A 173 8.28 32.89 14.92
C LYS A 173 8.85 31.99 16.02
N THR A 174 8.61 32.33 17.28
CA THR A 174 8.92 31.48 18.43
C THR A 174 8.40 30.07 18.16
N LYS A 175 9.29 29.07 18.15
CA LYS A 175 8.93 27.71 17.72
C LYS A 175 7.85 27.16 18.66
N PRO A 176 6.69 26.70 18.16
CA PRO A 176 5.88 25.73 18.91
C PRO A 176 6.81 24.55 19.24
N GLY A 177 6.72 24.02 20.45
CA GLY A 177 7.63 22.99 20.95
C GLY A 177 7.84 21.82 19.98
N LYS A 178 8.98 21.13 20.15
CA LYS A 178 9.47 20.02 19.31
C LYS A 178 8.33 19.16 18.75
N LEU A 179 8.20 19.12 17.41
CA LEU A 179 7.25 18.25 16.73
C LEU A 179 7.44 16.81 17.22
N LYS A 180 6.38 16.21 17.78
CA LYS A 180 6.43 14.83 18.26
C LYS A 180 6.56 13.91 17.06
N MET A 181 7.62 13.11 17.02
CA MET A 181 7.81 12.04 16.02
C MET A 181 6.81 10.88 16.20
N LYS A 182 6.22 10.75 17.39
CA LYS A 182 5.17 9.76 17.66
C LYS A 182 3.81 10.34 17.26
N ARG A 183 3.05 9.54 16.50
CA ARG A 183 1.62 9.75 16.25
C ARG A 183 0.90 9.99 17.58
N ARG A 184 -0.07 10.91 17.59
CA ARG A 184 -0.97 11.11 18.73
C ARG A 184 -1.91 9.91 18.77
N MET A 185 -1.88 9.18 19.88
CA MET A 185 -2.70 7.98 20.11
C MET A 185 -4.10 8.45 20.54
N ASP A 186 -5.15 7.93 19.91
CA ASP A 186 -6.53 8.27 20.26
C ASP A 186 -6.90 7.64 21.61
N ALA A 187 -7.91 8.18 22.30
CA ALA A 187 -8.27 7.76 23.67
C ALA A 187 -8.61 6.25 23.78
N ASP A 188 -8.99 5.64 22.66
CA ASP A 188 -9.38 4.23 22.56
C ASP A 188 -8.21 3.28 22.23
N GLU A 189 -7.03 3.82 21.89
CA GLU A 189 -5.85 3.04 21.57
C GLU A 189 -5.07 2.71 22.86
N THR A 190 -5.36 1.56 23.48
CA THR A 190 -4.58 1.05 24.64
C THR A 190 -3.28 0.40 24.20
N SER A 191 -2.15 0.83 24.75
CA SER A 191 -0.85 0.23 24.50
C SER A 191 -0.75 -1.16 25.17
N ALA A 192 -0.83 -2.22 24.37
CA ALA A 192 -0.42 -3.55 24.78
C ALA A 192 1.12 -3.59 24.94
N SER A 193 1.64 -3.24 26.11
CA SER A 193 3.00 -3.61 26.52
C SER A 193 3.05 -3.84 28.02
N GLY A 194 3.37 -5.07 28.40
CA GLY A 194 3.21 -5.63 29.74
C GLY A 194 3.94 -4.89 30.87
N THR A 195 3.22 -4.78 31.98
CA THR A 195 3.65 -4.28 33.27
C THR A 195 4.73 -5.20 33.86
N LYS A 196 6.00 -4.79 33.84
CA LYS A 196 7.01 -5.36 34.74
C LYS A 196 6.95 -4.57 36.06
N LYS A 197 6.41 -5.20 37.11
CA LYS A 197 6.42 -4.69 38.49
C LYS A 197 7.89 -4.60 38.98
N PRO A 198 8.33 -3.49 39.60
CA PRO A 198 9.54 -3.50 40.40
C PRO A 198 9.27 -4.15 41.76
N LYS A 199 10.18 -5.04 42.20
CA LYS A 199 10.23 -5.58 43.57
C LYS A 199 10.56 -4.43 44.54
N ALA A 200 9.84 -4.39 45.66
CA ALA A 200 10.09 -3.47 46.76
C ALA A 200 11.17 -4.02 47.69
N ASP A 201 12.17 -3.21 48.04
CA ASP A 201 13.08 -3.46 49.15
C ASP A 201 12.56 -2.72 50.41
N PRO A 202 12.62 -3.33 51.62
CA PRO A 202 12.05 -2.72 52.82
C PRO A 202 13.01 -1.70 53.45
N LYS A 203 12.44 -0.55 53.86
CA LYS A 203 13.10 0.48 54.68
C LYS A 203 13.46 -0.08 56.07
N LEU A 204 14.63 0.31 56.60
CA LEU A 204 14.85 0.44 58.04
C LEU A 204 15.22 1.88 58.41
N SER A 205 14.64 2.30 59.53
CA SER A 205 14.60 3.61 60.17
C SER A 205 15.94 4.09 60.74
N GLY A 206 16.14 5.41 60.76
CA GLY A 206 17.16 6.04 61.58
C GLY A 206 16.75 6.15 63.05
N ASN A 207 17.73 6.17 63.96
CA ASN A 207 17.98 7.29 64.88
C ASN A 207 19.17 7.03 65.82
N THR A 208 19.95 8.11 66.00
CA THR A 208 20.70 8.59 67.18
C THR A 208 21.77 7.73 67.87
N ALA A 209 22.91 8.39 68.09
CA ALA A 209 24.05 7.98 68.89
C ALA A 209 23.76 8.02 70.40
N ASP A 210 24.34 7.07 71.16
CA ASP A 210 25.30 7.32 72.25
C ASP A 210 25.54 6.04 73.09
N GLY A 211 26.77 5.89 73.59
CA GLY A 211 27.01 5.35 74.94
C GLY A 211 27.15 3.83 75.17
N VAL A 212 28.37 3.34 75.01
CA VAL A 212 29.09 2.33 75.84
C VAL A 212 28.42 1.90 77.16
N HIS A 213 28.22 0.58 77.42
CA HIS A 213 28.85 -0.15 78.54
C HIS A 213 28.58 -1.69 78.58
N LEU A 214 29.67 -2.40 78.92
CA LEU A 214 29.94 -3.78 79.37
C LEU A 214 28.85 -4.86 79.61
N LYS A 215 29.15 -6.02 79.00
CA LYS A 215 29.14 -7.42 79.48
C LYS A 215 28.53 -7.74 80.86
N ARG A 216 27.59 -8.69 80.87
CA ARG A 216 27.84 -10.07 81.35
C ARG A 216 26.90 -11.06 80.67
#